data_AF-A0AAV7JU01-F1
#
_entry.id   AF-A0AAV7JU01-F1
#
_cell.length_a   1.000
_cell.length_b   1.000
_cell.length_c   1.000
_cell.angle_alpha   90.00
_cell.angle_beta   90.00
_cell.angle_gamma   90.00
#
_symmetry.space_group_name_H-M   'P 1'
#
loop_
_entity.id
_entity.type
_entity.pdbx_description
1 polymer ?
#
loop_
_entity_poly.entity_id
_entity_poly.type
_entity_poly.pdbx_seq_one_letter_code
_entity_poly.pdbx_strand_id
1 'polypeptide(L)'
;MSGIYGGVQARMKGAGYRNATYVHCASHRLNLVLAATAERHPLMKSFFDILDLTYSFMNGTKRHAVFIDVQDERYPNVQALELTRSCSTRWSSRSLEVERFLRRFDCILDTLSIFGNDNDADTSLAAKSLLERFREGYLNSSVGHTNASNFEELEILLRQNVREILAELDARFGTDQSGIMKAADCCLPRSQNFLNKQGLNTLSELYAIDIKDCEIEVSVRLLLGKMNLS
;
A
#
# COMPACT_ATOMS: atom_id res chain seq x y z
N MET A 1 11.00 -2.75 -13.40
CA MET A 1 9.90 -3.60 -13.88
C MET A 1 9.70 -3.39 -15.36
N SER A 2 9.89 -4.42 -16.18
CA SER A 2 9.51 -4.40 -17.59
C SER A 2 8.04 -4.82 -17.68
N GLY A 3 7.15 -3.88 -17.97
CA GLY A 3 5.79 -4.22 -18.37
C GLY A 3 5.78 -4.92 -19.74
N ILE A 4 4.59 -5.15 -20.27
CA ILE A 4 4.35 -5.82 -21.56
C ILE A 4 5.07 -5.20 -22.77
N TYR A 5 5.50 -3.93 -22.66
CA TYR A 5 6.21 -3.21 -23.73
C TYR A 5 7.73 -3.15 -23.53
N GLY A 6 8.28 -3.94 -22.61
CA GLY A 6 9.67 -3.83 -22.18
C GLY A 6 9.90 -2.66 -21.23
N GLY A 7 10.97 -2.72 -20.42
CA GLY A 7 11.29 -1.63 -19.50
C GLY A 7 11.72 -0.37 -20.25
N VAL A 8 11.26 0.81 -19.81
CA VAL A 8 11.64 2.12 -20.40
C VAL A 8 13.15 2.24 -20.55
N GLN A 9 13.91 1.80 -19.55
CA GLN A 9 15.37 1.72 -19.60
C GLN A 9 15.88 0.89 -20.78
N ALA A 10 15.30 -0.30 -21.02
CA ALA A 10 15.70 -1.17 -22.12
C ALA A 10 15.41 -0.53 -23.49
N ARG A 11 14.28 0.17 -23.62
CA ARG A 11 13.92 0.90 -24.84
C ARG A 11 14.83 2.09 -25.10
N MET A 12 15.16 2.89 -24.08
CA MET A 12 16.07 4.03 -24.22
C MET A 12 17.49 3.57 -24.59
N LYS A 13 17.98 2.49 -23.97
CA LYS A 13 19.27 1.88 -24.35
C LYS A 13 19.23 1.32 -25.78
N GLY A 14 18.15 0.63 -26.16
CA GLY A 14 17.97 0.08 -27.51
C GLY A 14 17.86 1.15 -28.59
N ALA A 15 17.32 2.33 -28.27
CA ALA A 15 17.21 3.47 -29.18
C ALA A 15 18.52 4.30 -29.32
N GLY A 16 19.64 3.85 -28.72
CA GLY A 16 20.94 4.49 -28.88
C GLY A 16 21.30 5.58 -27.85
N TYR A 17 20.44 5.84 -26.87
CA TYR A 17 20.72 6.79 -25.79
C TYR A 17 21.63 6.15 -24.72
N ARG A 18 22.91 5.94 -25.05
CA ARG A 18 23.90 5.27 -24.16
C ARG A 18 24.18 6.03 -22.86
N ASN A 19 24.01 7.35 -22.87
CA ASN A 19 24.28 8.21 -21.71
C ASN A 19 23.03 8.48 -20.85
N ALA A 20 21.87 7.89 -21.18
CA ALA A 20 20.65 8.05 -20.40
C ALA A 20 20.71 7.17 -19.14
N THR A 21 21.05 7.77 -17.99
CA THR A 21 21.04 7.10 -16.69
C THR A 21 19.61 6.96 -16.20
N TYR A 22 19.12 5.72 -16.10
CA TYR A 22 17.83 5.43 -15.50
C TYR A 22 18.00 5.30 -13.98
N VAL A 23 17.37 6.19 -13.22
CA VAL A 23 17.35 6.18 -11.76
C VAL A 23 15.93 5.95 -11.28
N HIS A 24 15.73 5.02 -10.35
CA HIS A 24 14.43 4.84 -9.71
C HIS A 24 14.15 6.01 -8.77
N CYS A 25 12.93 6.59 -8.81
CA CYS A 25 12.54 7.60 -7.85
C CYS A 25 12.55 7.04 -6.42
N ALA A 26 12.75 7.91 -5.43
CA ALA A 26 12.81 7.51 -4.01
C ALA A 26 11.55 6.73 -3.58
N SER A 27 10.36 7.17 -4.00
CA SER A 27 9.10 6.48 -3.73
C SER A 27 9.08 5.05 -4.30
N HIS A 28 9.66 4.84 -5.48
CA HIS A 28 9.73 3.50 -6.09
C HIS A 28 10.74 2.61 -5.35
N ARG A 29 11.90 3.16 -4.96
CA ARG A 29 12.89 2.44 -4.16
C ARG A 29 12.30 2.02 -2.81
N LEU A 30 11.59 2.93 -2.14
CA LEU A 30 10.90 2.64 -0.89
C LEU A 30 9.86 1.53 -1.06
N ASN A 31 9.00 1.63 -2.09
CA ASN A 31 7.99 0.60 -2.39
C ASN A 31 8.62 -0.79 -2.63
N LEU A 32 9.76 -0.86 -3.31
CA LEU A 32 10.49 -2.11 -3.53
C LEU A 32 11.05 -2.68 -2.22
N VAL A 33 11.64 -1.84 -1.36
CA VAL A 33 12.16 -2.26 -0.06
C VAL A 33 11.03 -2.77 0.83
N LEU A 34 9.91 -2.05 0.92
CA LEU A 34 8.76 -2.46 1.72
C LEU A 34 8.18 -3.79 1.24
N ALA A 35 7.96 -3.94 -0.07
CA ALA A 35 7.45 -5.18 -0.65
C ALA A 35 8.39 -6.36 -0.38
N ALA A 36 9.69 -6.19 -0.64
CA ALA A 36 10.68 -7.24 -0.40
C ALA A 36 10.81 -7.61 1.09
N THR A 37 10.68 -6.63 1.99
CA THR A 37 10.77 -6.86 3.44
C THR A 37 9.55 -7.63 3.94
N ALA A 38 8.35 -7.23 3.53
CA ALA A 38 7.12 -7.91 3.93
C ALA A 38 7.00 -9.32 3.36
N GLU A 39 7.49 -9.56 2.13
CA GLU A 39 7.50 -10.90 1.52
C GLU A 39 8.50 -11.85 2.20
N ARG A 40 9.58 -11.31 2.78
CA ARG A 40 10.60 -12.09 3.51
C ARG A 40 10.25 -12.32 4.97
N HIS A 41 9.43 -11.45 5.57
CA HIS A 41 9.05 -11.57 6.97
C HIS A 41 7.88 -12.57 7.13
N PRO A 42 8.07 -13.72 7.79
CA PRO A 42 7.08 -14.80 7.80
C PRO A 42 5.70 -14.38 8.32
N LEU A 43 5.65 -13.56 9.38
CA LEU A 43 4.39 -13.08 9.94
C LEU A 43 3.66 -12.12 8.99
N MET A 44 4.40 -11.26 8.29
CA MET A 44 3.80 -10.29 7.36
C MET A 44 3.26 -11.01 6.14
N LYS A 45 4.03 -11.96 5.61
CA LYS A 45 3.60 -12.81 4.51
C LYS A 45 2.33 -13.58 4.88
N SER A 46 2.32 -14.26 6.03
CA SER A 46 1.15 -14.99 6.50
C SER A 46 -0.07 -14.08 6.67
N PHE A 47 0.11 -12.87 7.19
CA PHE A 47 -0.97 -11.90 7.35
C PHE A 47 -1.57 -11.49 6.00
N PHE A 48 -0.73 -11.09 5.03
CA PHE A 48 -1.22 -10.69 3.71
C PHE A 48 -1.81 -11.85 2.91
N ASP A 49 -1.29 -13.07 3.09
CA ASP A 49 -1.90 -14.27 2.50
C ASP A 49 -3.33 -14.49 3.02
N ILE A 50 -3.59 -14.25 4.31
CA ILE A 50 -4.94 -14.32 4.88
C ILE A 50 -5.85 -13.23 4.30
N LEU A 51 -5.35 -11.99 4.13
CA LEU A 51 -6.11 -10.91 3.50
C LEU A 51 -6.49 -11.26 2.04
N ASP A 52 -5.53 -11.76 1.27
CA ASP A 52 -5.73 -12.18 -0.13
C ASP A 52 -6.73 -13.35 -0.23
N LEU A 53 -6.66 -14.33 0.67
CA LEU A 53 -7.63 -15.43 0.74
C LEU A 53 -9.03 -14.94 1.10
N THR A 54 -9.14 -13.99 2.04
CA THR A 54 -10.42 -13.41 2.45
C THR A 54 -11.05 -12.63 1.31
N TYR A 55 -10.28 -11.79 0.63
CA TYR A 55 -10.74 -11.09 -0.57
C TYR A 55 -11.27 -12.08 -1.62
N SER A 56 -10.49 -13.13 -1.92
CA SER A 56 -10.86 -14.14 -2.92
C SER A 56 -12.16 -14.87 -2.55
N PHE A 57 -12.35 -15.18 -1.26
CA PHE A 57 -13.57 -15.77 -0.75
C PHE A 57 -14.76 -14.81 -0.92
N MET A 58 -14.65 -13.58 -0.44
CA MET A 58 -15.75 -12.61 -0.49
C MET A 58 -16.15 -12.21 -1.91
N ASN A 59 -15.21 -12.21 -2.86
CA ASN A 59 -15.46 -11.76 -4.24
C ASN A 59 -16.28 -12.77 -5.10
N GLY A 60 -16.74 -13.88 -4.53
CA GLY A 60 -17.68 -14.79 -5.23
C GLY A 60 -19.10 -14.22 -5.21
N THR A 61 -19.82 -14.23 -6.33
CA THR A 61 -21.11 -13.52 -6.51
C THR A 61 -22.09 -13.66 -5.34
N LYS A 62 -22.36 -14.88 -4.86
CA LYS A 62 -23.27 -15.12 -3.72
C LYS A 62 -22.70 -14.63 -2.39
N ARG A 63 -21.41 -14.88 -2.16
CA ARG A 63 -20.70 -14.51 -0.93
C ARG A 63 -20.54 -13.00 -0.81
N HIS A 64 -20.32 -12.34 -1.94
CA HIS A 64 -20.26 -10.88 -2.05
C HIS A 64 -21.60 -10.25 -1.69
N ALA A 65 -22.70 -10.73 -2.26
CA ALA A 65 -24.04 -10.23 -1.94
C ALA A 65 -24.33 -10.34 -0.43
N VAL A 66 -24.09 -11.52 0.17
CA VAL A 66 -24.26 -11.73 1.61
C VAL A 66 -23.34 -10.82 2.42
N PHE A 67 -22.09 -10.62 1.99
CA PHE A 67 -21.16 -9.71 2.66
C PHE A 67 -21.64 -8.25 2.64
N ILE A 68 -22.31 -7.81 1.57
CA ILE A 68 -22.94 -6.48 1.51
C ILE A 68 -24.16 -6.42 2.42
N ASP A 69 -25.03 -7.44 2.38
CA ASP A 69 -26.23 -7.50 3.22
C ASP A 69 -25.89 -7.45 4.73
N VAL A 70 -24.88 -8.23 5.16
CA VAL A 70 -24.36 -8.21 6.54
C VAL A 70 -23.83 -6.83 6.94
N GLN A 71 -23.23 -6.09 6.00
CA GLN A 71 -22.77 -4.73 6.27
C GLN A 71 -23.93 -3.76 6.45
N ASP A 72 -24.94 -3.85 5.60
CA ASP A 72 -26.11 -2.96 5.66
C ASP A 72 -26.93 -3.21 6.94
N GLU A 73 -27.00 -4.46 7.41
CA GLU A 73 -27.62 -4.81 8.70
C GLU A 73 -26.84 -4.28 9.90
N ARG A 74 -25.51 -4.44 9.91
CA ARG A 74 -24.66 -4.07 11.05
C ARG A 74 -24.38 -2.57 11.13
N TYR A 75 -24.33 -1.91 9.97
CA TYR A 75 -24.03 -0.50 9.82
C TYR A 75 -25.11 0.22 9.00
N PRO A 76 -26.34 0.33 9.53
CA PRO A 76 -27.43 0.96 8.81
C PRO A 76 -27.09 2.43 8.48
N ASN A 77 -27.39 2.84 7.25
CA ASN A 77 -27.08 4.17 6.71
C ASN A 77 -25.59 4.49 6.51
N VAL A 78 -24.69 3.50 6.60
CA VAL A 78 -23.28 3.64 6.23
C VAL A 78 -23.07 2.92 4.90
N GLN A 79 -22.40 3.57 3.96
CA GLN A 79 -22.08 2.93 2.68
C GLN A 79 -21.24 1.65 2.90
N ALA A 80 -21.69 0.55 2.30
CA ALA A 80 -20.93 -0.70 2.27
C ALA A 80 -19.54 -0.49 1.64
N LEU A 81 -18.53 -1.12 2.22
CA LEU A 81 -17.15 -1.04 1.75
C LEU A 81 -16.79 -2.30 0.97
N GLU A 82 -16.26 -2.08 -0.22
CA GLU A 82 -15.71 -3.14 -1.04
C GLU A 82 -14.33 -3.54 -0.55
N LEU A 83 -14.08 -4.83 -0.33
CA LEU A 83 -12.72 -5.32 -0.11
C LEU A 83 -11.91 -5.10 -1.38
N THR A 84 -10.65 -4.71 -1.23
CA THR A 84 -9.76 -4.47 -2.35
C THR A 84 -8.62 -5.45 -2.33
N ARG A 85 -8.39 -6.12 -3.46
CA ARG A 85 -7.13 -6.84 -3.65
C ARG A 85 -6.02 -5.83 -3.89
N SER A 86 -4.99 -5.91 -3.08
CA SER A 86 -3.77 -5.15 -3.30
C SER A 86 -3.00 -5.64 -4.53
N CYS A 87 -2.22 -4.72 -5.12
CA CYS A 87 -1.35 -5.02 -6.24
C CYS A 87 0.05 -5.34 -5.72
N SER A 88 0.61 -6.50 -6.10
CA SER A 88 1.98 -6.90 -5.73
C SER A 88 3.05 -5.87 -6.11
N THR A 89 2.76 -5.01 -7.10
CA THR A 89 3.69 -3.98 -7.57
C THR A 89 3.58 -2.63 -6.86
N ARG A 90 2.51 -2.39 -6.08
CA ARG A 90 2.28 -1.13 -5.35
C ARG A 90 1.92 -1.44 -3.90
N TRP A 91 2.93 -1.54 -3.05
CA TRP A 91 2.79 -1.72 -1.61
C TRP A 91 1.91 -0.64 -0.95
N SER A 92 1.87 0.57 -1.50
CA SER A 92 0.94 1.62 -1.02
C SER A 92 -0.54 1.18 -1.08
N SER A 93 -0.92 0.30 -2.01
CA SER A 93 -2.30 -0.25 -2.09
C SER A 93 -2.64 -1.23 -0.95
N ARG A 94 -1.63 -1.81 -0.29
CA ARG A 94 -1.82 -2.68 0.89
C ARG A 94 -2.37 -1.89 2.08
N SER A 95 -2.08 -0.59 2.19
CA SER A 95 -2.61 0.26 3.28
C SER A 95 -4.14 0.36 3.24
N LEU A 96 -4.71 0.59 2.05
CA LEU A 96 -6.16 0.64 1.85
C LEU A 96 -6.82 -0.72 2.05
N GLU A 97 -6.18 -1.80 1.59
CA GLU A 97 -6.64 -3.18 1.81
C GLU A 97 -6.75 -3.49 3.31
N VAL A 98 -5.69 -3.20 4.07
CA VAL A 98 -5.68 -3.37 5.52
C VAL A 98 -6.74 -2.50 6.18
N GLU A 99 -6.86 -1.22 5.83
CA GLU A 99 -7.87 -0.33 6.42
C GLU A 99 -9.29 -0.87 6.21
N ARG A 100 -9.65 -1.23 4.98
CA ARG A 100 -10.99 -1.74 4.65
C ARG A 100 -11.27 -3.06 5.35
N PHE A 101 -10.28 -3.94 5.42
CA PHE A 101 -10.37 -5.20 6.15
C PHE A 101 -10.66 -4.94 7.64
N LEU A 102 -9.91 -4.05 8.30
CA LEU A 102 -10.13 -3.73 9.71
C LEU A 102 -11.47 -3.06 9.99
N ARG A 103 -11.96 -2.24 9.06
CA ARG A 103 -13.24 -1.54 9.19
C ARG A 103 -14.46 -2.43 9.00
N ARG A 104 -14.28 -3.63 8.46
CA ARG A 104 -15.34 -4.62 8.17
C ARG A 104 -15.00 -5.99 8.73
N PHE A 105 -14.09 -6.06 9.70
CA PHE A 105 -13.57 -7.32 10.19
C PHE A 105 -14.68 -8.17 10.80
N ASP A 106 -15.47 -7.57 11.67
CA ASP A 106 -16.75 -8.06 12.18
C ASP A 106 -17.67 -8.64 11.08
N CYS A 107 -17.99 -7.86 10.04
CA CYS A 107 -18.85 -8.29 8.94
C CYS A 107 -18.24 -9.46 8.15
N ILE A 108 -16.90 -9.48 8.01
CA ILE A 108 -16.19 -10.59 7.36
C ILE A 108 -16.45 -11.89 8.10
N LEU A 109 -16.52 -11.87 9.43
CA LEU A 109 -16.63 -13.09 10.22
C LEU A 109 -18.05 -13.55 10.37
N ASP A 110 -18.98 -12.61 10.47
CA ASP A 110 -20.41 -12.90 10.41
C ASP A 110 -20.69 -13.61 9.06
N THR A 111 -20.15 -13.07 7.97
CA THR A 111 -20.23 -13.70 6.64
C THR A 111 -19.59 -15.09 6.60
N LEU A 112 -18.36 -15.25 7.12
CA LEU A 112 -17.70 -16.56 7.16
C LEU A 112 -18.46 -17.56 8.05
N SER A 113 -19.12 -17.09 9.12
CA SER A 113 -19.91 -17.93 10.01
C SER A 113 -21.19 -18.42 9.35
N ILE A 114 -21.84 -17.55 8.55
CA ILE A 114 -22.98 -17.92 7.70
C ILE A 114 -22.56 -19.03 6.71
N PHE A 115 -21.49 -18.80 5.95
CA PHE A 115 -21.01 -19.77 4.97
C PHE A 115 -20.36 -21.01 5.58
N GLY A 116 -19.95 -20.98 6.85
CA GLY A 116 -19.47 -22.15 7.57
C GLY A 116 -20.52 -23.26 7.70
N ASN A 117 -21.80 -22.98 7.48
CA ASN A 117 -22.88 -23.95 7.44
C ASN A 117 -23.52 -24.06 6.05
N ASP A 118 -22.84 -23.58 4.99
CA ASP A 118 -23.35 -23.69 3.63
C ASP A 118 -23.50 -25.16 3.19
N ASN A 119 -24.44 -25.40 2.28
CA ASN A 119 -24.69 -26.72 1.70
C ASN A 119 -23.55 -27.16 0.77
N ASP A 120 -22.84 -26.21 0.17
CA ASP A 120 -21.64 -26.47 -0.60
C ASP A 120 -20.47 -26.79 0.33
N ALA A 121 -20.02 -28.04 0.32
CA ALA A 121 -18.98 -28.54 1.22
C ALA A 121 -17.65 -27.78 1.04
N ASP A 122 -17.30 -27.40 -0.18
CA ASP A 122 -16.06 -26.67 -0.47
C ASP A 122 -16.12 -25.24 0.09
N THR A 123 -17.25 -24.54 -0.08
CA THR A 123 -17.47 -23.21 0.49
C THR A 123 -17.49 -23.24 2.02
N SER A 124 -18.18 -24.23 2.60
CA SER A 124 -18.25 -24.43 4.04
C SER A 124 -16.89 -24.73 4.66
N LEU A 125 -16.10 -25.60 4.03
CA LEU A 125 -14.74 -25.90 4.43
C LEU A 125 -13.83 -24.68 4.30
N ALA A 126 -13.90 -23.96 3.18
CA ALA A 126 -13.10 -22.75 2.97
C ALA A 126 -13.41 -21.68 4.03
N ALA A 127 -14.69 -21.46 4.35
CA ALA A 127 -15.12 -20.51 5.37
C ALA A 127 -14.60 -20.87 6.77
N LYS A 128 -14.77 -22.14 7.17
CA LYS A 128 -14.24 -22.67 8.44
C LYS A 128 -12.72 -22.56 8.51
N SER A 129 -12.03 -22.90 7.42
CA SER A 129 -10.57 -22.82 7.38
C SER A 129 -10.05 -21.38 7.53
N LEU A 130 -10.77 -20.40 6.98
CA LEU A 130 -10.45 -18.98 7.15
C LEU A 130 -10.68 -18.52 8.58
N LEU A 131 -11.79 -18.93 9.20
CA LEU A 131 -12.06 -18.66 10.63
C LEU A 131 -10.97 -19.24 11.53
N GLU A 132 -10.54 -20.48 11.28
CA GLU A 132 -9.43 -21.08 12.02
C GLU A 132 -8.11 -20.35 11.77
N ARG A 133 -7.81 -19.93 10.54
CA ARG A 133 -6.59 -19.12 10.26
C ARG A 133 -6.59 -17.79 11.00
N PHE A 134 -7.74 -17.15 11.16
CA PHE A 134 -7.86 -15.95 11.99
C PHE A 134 -7.60 -16.24 13.48
N ARG A 135 -7.97 -17.43 13.96
CA ARG A 135 -7.65 -17.89 15.33
C ARG A 135 -6.18 -18.27 15.50
N GLU A 136 -5.61 -19.04 14.57
CA GLU A 136 -4.25 -19.57 14.63
C GLU A 136 -3.15 -18.52 14.37
N GLY A 137 -3.37 -17.60 13.43
CA GLY A 137 -2.42 -16.51 13.15
C GLY A 137 -2.14 -15.64 14.37
N TYR A 138 -3.07 -15.66 15.34
CA TYR A 138 -3.04 -14.91 16.58
C TYR A 138 -2.38 -15.67 17.75
N LEU A 139 -2.64 -16.97 17.88
CA LEU A 139 -2.12 -17.84 18.95
C LEU A 139 -0.58 -17.96 18.93
N ASN A 140 0.01 -18.00 17.73
CA ASN A 140 1.44 -18.31 17.57
C ASN A 140 2.38 -17.10 17.62
N SER A 141 1.87 -15.86 17.62
CA SER A 141 2.71 -14.68 17.39
C SER A 141 2.69 -13.60 18.47
N SER A 142 1.67 -13.53 19.35
CA SER A 142 1.57 -12.39 20.29
C SER A 142 1.65 -12.73 21.78
N VAL A 143 1.29 -13.94 22.26
CA VAL A 143 1.16 -14.13 23.73
C VAL A 143 1.40 -15.53 24.33
N GLY A 144 1.56 -16.60 23.55
CA GLY A 144 1.68 -17.95 24.13
C GLY A 144 0.45 -18.40 24.94
N HIS A 145 -0.66 -17.67 24.83
CA HIS A 145 -1.95 -18.05 25.40
C HIS A 145 -2.69 -18.92 24.41
N THR A 146 -3.13 -20.09 24.84
CA THR A 146 -3.75 -21.13 24.01
C THR A 146 -5.23 -20.89 23.68
N ASN A 147 -5.88 -19.90 24.30
CA ASN A 147 -7.31 -19.65 24.14
C ASN A 147 -7.60 -18.15 24.08
N ALA A 148 -7.71 -17.58 22.88
CA ALA A 148 -8.45 -16.34 22.67
C ALA A 148 -9.91 -16.72 22.44
N SER A 149 -10.71 -16.69 23.50
CA SER A 149 -12.09 -17.17 23.48
C SER A 149 -13.02 -16.24 22.69
N ASN A 150 -12.65 -14.95 22.56
CA ASN A 150 -13.57 -13.90 22.14
C ASN A 150 -13.06 -13.13 20.92
N PHE A 151 -13.94 -13.02 19.94
CA PHE A 151 -13.70 -12.34 18.68
C PHE A 151 -13.33 -10.84 18.84
N GLU A 152 -13.83 -10.22 19.91
CA GLU A 152 -13.59 -8.81 20.23
C GLU A 152 -12.14 -8.52 20.65
N GLU A 153 -11.47 -9.48 21.30
CA GLU A 153 -10.04 -9.35 21.64
C GLU A 153 -9.16 -9.42 20.38
N LEU A 154 -9.52 -10.28 19.43
CA LEU A 154 -8.87 -10.40 18.11
C LEU A 154 -8.92 -9.07 17.34
N GLU A 155 -10.06 -8.39 17.36
CA GLU A 155 -10.21 -7.08 16.73
C GLU A 155 -9.32 -6.02 17.40
N ILE A 156 -9.29 -5.96 18.73
CA ILE A 156 -8.49 -4.99 19.49
C ILE A 156 -6.99 -5.15 19.17
N LEU A 157 -6.49 -6.38 19.20
CA LEU A 157 -5.07 -6.68 19.04
C LEU A 157 -4.60 -6.56 17.58
N LEU A 158 -5.46 -6.89 16.60
CA LEU A 158 -5.18 -6.59 15.20
C LEU A 158 -5.09 -5.08 14.95
N ARG A 159 -6.02 -4.30 15.56
CA ARG A 159 -5.99 -2.83 15.52
C ARG A 159 -4.76 -2.25 16.22
N GLN A 160 -4.16 -2.93 17.20
CA GLN A 160 -2.92 -2.50 17.86
C GLN A 160 -1.70 -2.69 16.95
N ASN A 161 -1.51 -3.89 16.38
CA ASN A 161 -0.40 -4.17 15.46
C ASN A 161 -0.38 -3.23 14.26
N VAL A 162 -1.54 -2.96 13.66
CA VAL A 162 -1.61 -2.02 12.53
C VAL A 162 -1.32 -0.58 12.97
N ARG A 163 -1.75 -0.19 14.18
CA ARG A 163 -1.41 1.13 14.75
C ARG A 163 0.09 1.29 14.98
N GLU A 164 0.78 0.26 15.46
CA GLU A 164 2.23 0.30 15.64
C GLU A 164 2.97 0.45 14.31
N ILE A 165 2.56 -0.29 13.29
CA ILE A 165 3.12 -0.15 11.93
C ILE A 165 2.89 1.27 11.40
N LEU A 166 1.68 1.82 11.56
CA LEU A 166 1.37 3.18 11.13
C LEU A 166 2.18 4.23 11.91
N ALA A 167 2.32 4.06 13.23
CA ALA A 167 3.13 4.94 14.07
C ALA A 167 4.60 4.91 13.69
N GLU A 168 5.16 3.74 13.37
CA GLU A 168 6.54 3.60 12.92
C GLU A 168 6.74 4.22 11.53
N LEU A 169 5.76 4.07 10.64
CA LEU A 169 5.76 4.74 9.33
C LEU A 169 5.70 6.26 9.49
N ASP A 170 4.86 6.78 10.40
CA ASP A 170 4.75 8.21 10.65
C ASP A 170 5.98 8.77 11.37
N ALA A 171 6.59 8.01 12.29
CA ALA A 171 7.85 8.41 12.93
C ALA A 171 9.03 8.48 11.93
N ARG A 172 9.06 7.61 10.91
CA ARG A 172 10.15 7.53 9.93
C ARG A 172 9.92 8.36 8.67
N PHE A 173 8.65 8.54 8.27
CA PHE A 173 8.26 9.15 7.00
C PHE A 173 7.24 10.29 7.17
N GLY A 174 6.80 10.57 8.40
CA GLY A 174 6.00 11.75 8.73
C GLY A 174 6.79 13.05 8.58
N THR A 175 6.14 14.18 8.91
CA THR A 175 6.55 15.58 8.65
C THR A 175 7.93 15.73 8.03
N ASP A 176 7.99 15.98 6.72
CA ASP A 176 9.16 16.10 5.83
C ASP A 176 10.49 16.53 6.50
N GLN A 177 11.11 15.64 7.27
CA GLN A 177 12.34 15.94 8.02
C GLN A 177 13.55 16.06 7.08
N SER A 178 13.47 15.37 5.94
CA SER A 178 14.53 15.33 4.93
C SER A 178 14.44 16.45 3.89
N GLY A 179 13.33 17.18 3.82
CA GLY A 179 13.07 18.19 2.79
C GLY A 179 12.88 17.61 1.38
N ILE A 180 12.93 16.28 1.21
CA ILE A 180 12.94 15.62 -0.11
C ILE A 180 11.61 15.85 -0.84
N MET A 181 10.49 15.88 -0.13
CA MET A 181 9.18 16.12 -0.77
C MET A 181 9.04 17.57 -1.21
N LYS A 182 9.49 18.53 -0.39
CA LYS A 182 9.59 19.95 -0.79
C LYS A 182 10.56 20.14 -1.97
N ALA A 183 11.66 19.40 -1.99
CA ALA A 183 12.63 19.45 -3.08
C ALA A 183 12.08 18.83 -4.38
N ALA A 184 11.32 17.74 -4.28
CA ALA A 184 10.63 17.14 -5.42
C ALA A 184 9.55 18.07 -5.99
N ASP A 185 8.83 18.80 -5.13
CA ASP A 185 7.88 19.84 -5.54
C ASP A 185 8.56 20.94 -6.38
N CYS A 186 9.81 21.29 -6.06
CA CYS A 186 10.60 22.24 -6.84
C CYS A 186 10.96 21.74 -8.26
N CYS A 187 10.85 20.44 -8.52
CA CYS A 187 11.09 19.87 -9.84
C CYS A 187 9.81 19.76 -10.69
N LEU A 188 8.62 20.08 -10.13
CA LEU A 188 7.34 19.98 -10.82
C LEU A 188 7.02 21.30 -11.54
N PRO A 189 6.90 21.32 -12.89
CA PRO A 189 6.69 22.56 -13.64
C PRO A 189 5.41 23.32 -13.26
N ARG A 190 4.39 22.60 -12.77
CA ARG A 190 3.10 23.18 -12.34
C ARG A 190 3.08 23.62 -10.88
N SER A 191 4.16 23.40 -10.13
CA SER A 191 4.25 23.83 -8.74
C SER A 191 4.53 25.32 -8.64
N GLN A 192 3.98 25.98 -7.61
CA GLN A 192 4.33 27.35 -7.26
C GLN A 192 5.81 27.48 -6.83
N ASN A 193 6.41 26.38 -6.41
CA ASN A 193 7.81 26.31 -5.97
C ASN A 193 8.77 25.84 -7.08
N PHE A 194 8.31 25.77 -8.34
CA PHE A 194 9.12 25.27 -9.44
C PHE A 194 10.46 26.02 -9.57
N LEU A 195 11.55 25.26 -9.60
CA LEU A 195 12.94 25.71 -9.64
C LEU A 195 13.35 26.62 -8.46
N ASN A 196 12.68 26.50 -7.30
CA ASN A 196 13.12 27.18 -6.09
C ASN A 196 14.49 26.66 -5.63
N LYS A 197 15.46 27.58 -5.53
CA LYS A 197 16.86 27.29 -5.19
C LYS A 197 17.03 26.62 -3.82
N GLN A 198 16.28 27.06 -2.79
CA GLN A 198 16.39 26.46 -1.46
C GLN A 198 15.94 25.00 -1.44
N GLY A 199 14.88 24.66 -2.17
CA GLY A 199 14.43 23.28 -2.29
C GLY A 199 15.35 22.42 -3.15
N LEU A 200 15.91 22.96 -4.24
CA LEU A 200 16.86 22.23 -5.10
C LEU A 200 18.19 21.92 -4.40
N ASN A 201 18.64 22.76 -3.47
CA ASN A 201 19.85 22.51 -2.68
C ASN A 201 19.75 21.21 -1.85
N THR A 202 18.55 20.87 -1.37
CA THR A 202 18.32 19.58 -0.68
C THR A 202 18.60 18.38 -1.59
N LEU A 203 18.31 18.49 -2.91
CA LEU A 203 18.66 17.44 -3.89
C LEU A 203 20.15 17.49 -4.27
N SER A 204 20.73 18.69 -4.36
CA SER A 204 22.16 18.89 -4.59
C SER A 204 23.00 18.18 -3.55
N GLU A 205 22.69 18.37 -2.27
CA GLU A 205 23.39 17.73 -1.14
C GLU A 205 23.17 16.22 -1.12
N LEU A 206 21.95 15.74 -1.36
CA LEU A 206 21.61 14.32 -1.31
C LEU A 206 22.28 13.50 -2.42
N TYR A 207 22.43 14.08 -3.62
CA TYR A 207 22.97 13.41 -4.80
C TYR A 207 24.39 13.86 -5.15
N ALA A 208 25.00 14.74 -4.35
CA ALA A 208 26.29 15.37 -4.62
C ALA A 208 26.35 16.02 -6.02
N ILE A 209 25.27 16.71 -6.41
CA ILE A 209 25.16 17.42 -7.69
C ILE A 209 25.44 18.90 -7.43
N ASP A 210 26.44 19.47 -8.10
CA ASP A 210 26.68 20.92 -8.07
C ASP A 210 25.63 21.62 -8.95
N ILE A 211 24.76 22.43 -8.34
CA ILE A 211 23.74 23.21 -9.06
C ILE A 211 24.21 24.66 -9.10
N LYS A 212 24.46 25.18 -10.31
CA LYS A 212 24.91 26.57 -10.48
C LYS A 212 23.73 27.51 -10.69
N ASP A 213 23.85 28.72 -10.17
CA ASP A 213 22.82 29.76 -10.31
C ASP A 213 22.49 30.09 -11.77
N CYS A 214 23.52 30.11 -12.62
CA CYS A 214 23.34 30.31 -14.05
C CYS A 214 22.54 29.18 -14.72
N GLU A 215 22.64 27.94 -14.24
CA GLU A 215 21.90 26.80 -14.80
C GLU A 215 20.42 26.86 -14.42
N ILE A 216 20.11 27.28 -13.18
CA ILE A 216 18.73 27.52 -12.73
C ILE A 216 18.12 28.65 -13.55
N GLU A 217 18.81 29.79 -13.71
CA GLU A 217 18.26 30.95 -14.42
C GLU A 217 18.00 30.66 -15.91
N VAL A 218 18.92 29.95 -16.57
CA VAL A 218 18.74 29.48 -17.94
C VAL A 218 17.56 28.51 -18.04
N SER A 219 17.43 27.58 -17.08
CA SER A 219 16.34 26.60 -17.05
C SER A 219 14.98 27.27 -16.86
N VAL A 220 14.86 28.23 -15.94
CA VAL A 220 13.65 29.03 -15.72
C VAL A 220 13.25 29.76 -17.00
N ARG A 221 14.18 30.45 -17.67
CA ARG A 221 13.88 31.21 -18.90
C ARG A 221 13.48 30.30 -20.07
N LEU A 222 14.16 29.16 -20.25
CA LEU A 222 13.87 28.22 -21.33
C LEU A 222 12.57 27.43 -21.12
N LEU A 223 12.26 27.04 -19.88
CA LEU A 223 11.11 26.20 -19.56
C LEU A 223 9.83 27.02 -19.39
N LEU A 224 9.88 28.18 -18.72
CA LEU A 224 8.72 29.08 -18.64
C LEU A 224 8.34 29.64 -20.02
N GLY A 225 9.34 29.93 -20.86
CA GLY A 225 9.10 30.34 -22.25
C GLY A 225 8.34 29.30 -23.08
N LYS A 226 8.57 28.00 -22.81
CA LYS A 226 7.85 26.90 -23.47
C LYS A 226 6.49 26.57 -22.84
N MET A 227 6.32 26.82 -21.55
CA MET A 227 5.06 26.58 -20.84
C MET A 227 4.00 27.66 -21.06
N ASN A 228 4.42 28.90 -21.37
CA ASN A 228 3.51 29.99 -21.72
C ASN A 228 3.09 29.98 -23.21
N LEU A 229 3.63 29.05 -24.01
CA LEU A 229 3.31 28.85 -25.43
C LEU A 229 2.40 27.63 -25.67
N SER A 230 1.88 26.98 -24.62
CA SER A 230 0.95 25.83 -24.70
C SER A 230 -0.40 26.14 -24.08
#